data_AF-A0A8B8E787-F1
#
_entry.id   AF-A0A8B8E787-F1
#
_cell.length_a   1.000
_cell.length_b   1.000
_cell.length_c   1.000
_cell.angle_alpha   90.00
_cell.angle_beta   90.00
_cell.angle_gamma   90.00
#
_symmetry.space_group_name_H-M   'P 1'
#
loop_
_entity.id
_entity.type
_entity.pdbx_description
1 polymer ?
#
loop_
_entity_poly.entity_id
_entity_poly.type
_entity_poly.pdbx_seq_one_letter_code
_entity_poly.pdbx_strand_id
1 'polypeptide(L)'
;MSTRYVLLFAVVMSFCVVYFFSLSDTTTYYTRYWKAEIPLLNDKIDPNVVVSGDSKWPSTTMTEMEERNNYVRGYCVNTSITIEAHAFNFSQVQEKYYNDEQAGISYCKVPKAGSSMWTQIFLTFQAYHRPAKNMTVQQNIIQRIFNKTRGRLHGSRPFYSKTPPSANNTNVNVITVRNPYSRLFSAYVDKILLLDKIHVSRRISQMYGKSPALCGFNVTFQEFLDYVYSRAANGSKINRHWSPIYLLCRPCDVTYDVVSKIETLSNDMNYILNLSQVSNAAKEILQATLRSHTNSYGILNAYILQWKKHREKCPYLKDYMIKIWQALQFQGEVSTDLPLPMNEFDTILKNDPDINDVTGVLHRYVTQHQQTSKRRKIQRRKALVDAYKNISNSTIAKIQELFKLDFLLFQYDFSPPS
;
A
#
# COMPACT_ATOMS: atom_id res chain seq x y z
N MET A 1 10.84 66.94 -5.91
CA MET A 1 10.68 65.48 -6.19
C MET A 1 11.90 64.78 -5.62
N SER A 2 12.05 64.70 -4.30
CA SER A 2 11.41 63.78 -3.34
C SER A 2 12.28 62.55 -3.08
N THR A 3 13.14 62.75 -2.09
CA THR A 3 14.00 61.83 -1.32
C THR A 3 13.24 60.68 -0.64
N ARG A 4 12.01 60.37 -1.08
CA ARG A 4 11.13 59.33 -0.51
C ARG A 4 11.36 57.93 -1.11
N TYR A 5 12.10 57.81 -2.22
CA TYR A 5 12.30 56.52 -2.89
C TYR A 5 13.54 55.74 -2.40
N VAL A 6 14.52 56.41 -1.81
CA VAL A 6 15.75 55.74 -1.33
C VAL A 6 15.54 55.12 0.08
N LEU A 7 14.65 55.69 0.89
CA LEU A 7 14.30 55.14 2.21
C LEU A 7 13.34 53.93 2.11
N LEU A 8 12.56 53.79 1.05
CA LEU A 8 11.70 52.61 0.87
C LEU A 8 12.51 51.35 0.50
N PHE A 9 13.64 51.49 -0.21
CA PHE A 9 14.48 50.34 -0.56
C PHE A 9 15.32 49.83 0.63
N ALA A 10 15.71 50.72 1.56
CA ALA A 10 16.46 50.34 2.76
C ALA A 10 15.56 49.69 3.84
N VAL A 11 14.28 50.06 3.93
CA VAL A 11 13.34 49.44 4.88
C VAL A 11 12.87 48.07 4.39
N VAL A 12 12.71 47.86 3.07
CA VAL A 12 12.31 46.54 2.53
C VAL A 12 13.44 45.50 2.62
N MET A 13 14.71 45.91 2.53
CA MET A 13 15.84 44.98 2.66
C MET A 13 16.19 44.61 4.12
N SER A 14 15.89 45.46 5.11
CA SER A 14 16.06 45.10 6.53
C SER A 14 14.91 44.26 7.10
N PHE A 15 13.71 44.28 6.49
CA PHE A 15 12.64 43.35 6.86
C PHE A 15 12.77 41.96 6.21
N CYS A 16 13.61 41.80 5.18
CA CYS A 16 13.89 40.49 4.58
C CYS A 16 14.98 39.68 5.31
N VAL A 17 15.79 40.31 6.17
CA VAL A 17 16.90 39.63 6.88
C VAL A 17 16.53 39.17 8.30
N VAL A 18 15.42 39.65 8.87
CA VAL A 18 14.98 39.28 10.24
C VAL A 18 13.95 38.15 10.28
N TYR A 19 13.36 37.75 9.15
CA TYR A 19 12.45 36.58 9.07
C TYR A 19 13.15 35.29 8.58
N PHE A 20 14.48 35.24 8.64
CA PHE A 20 15.27 34.07 8.21
C PHE A 20 15.87 33.22 9.34
N PHE A 21 15.62 33.53 10.61
CA PHE A 21 16.07 32.72 11.74
C PHE A 21 15.06 32.72 12.89
N SER A 22 13.99 31.94 12.75
CA SER A 22 13.18 31.40 13.85
C SER A 22 11.98 30.68 13.27
N LEU A 23 12.20 29.44 12.83
CA LEU A 23 11.30 28.28 12.90
C LEU A 23 12.02 27.15 12.13
N SER A 24 13.17 26.79 12.68
CA SER A 24 13.70 25.43 12.55
C SER A 24 12.68 24.46 13.11
N ASP A 25 12.65 23.28 12.50
CA ASP A 25 11.95 22.08 12.94
C ASP A 25 10.43 22.04 12.78
N THR A 26 9.98 21.42 11.69
CA THR A 26 9.11 20.22 11.77
C THR A 26 9.17 19.48 10.43
N THR A 27 10.34 18.91 10.18
CA THR A 27 10.57 18.04 9.03
C THR A 27 10.04 16.64 9.33
N THR A 28 9.55 16.00 8.27
CA THR A 28 9.54 14.54 8.03
C THR A 28 8.37 13.71 8.58
N TYR A 29 8.43 12.39 8.32
CA TYR A 29 7.59 11.30 8.81
C TYR A 29 6.55 10.79 7.76
N TYR A 30 6.61 9.51 7.27
CA TYR A 30 5.53 8.48 7.02
C TYR A 30 5.83 7.19 6.21
N THR A 31 5.83 5.97 6.81
CA THR A 31 5.04 4.76 6.40
C THR A 31 4.82 3.71 7.54
N ARG A 32 3.58 3.23 7.75
CA ARG A 32 3.20 2.07 8.63
C ARG A 32 2.27 1.03 7.97
N TYR A 33 1.85 1.20 6.72
CA TYR A 33 0.83 0.34 6.08
C TYR A 33 1.25 -1.12 5.81
N TRP A 34 2.53 -1.44 5.96
CA TRP A 34 3.11 -2.68 5.42
C TRP A 34 3.64 -3.64 6.49
N LYS A 35 3.91 -3.15 7.71
CA LYS A 35 4.25 -3.99 8.86
C LYS A 35 3.08 -4.86 9.35
N ALA A 36 1.91 -4.68 8.76
CA ALA A 36 0.68 -5.34 9.16
C ALA A 36 0.27 -6.52 8.26
N GLU A 37 1.12 -7.05 7.39
CA GLU A 37 0.85 -8.33 6.69
C GLU A 37 2.10 -9.18 6.56
N ILE A 38 3.25 -8.53 6.57
CA ILE A 38 4.55 -9.15 6.73
C ILE A 38 4.67 -9.57 8.21
N PRO A 39 4.95 -10.84 8.55
CA PRO A 39 5.62 -11.14 9.82
C PRO A 39 6.79 -10.16 9.87
N LEU A 40 6.91 -9.35 10.93
CA LEU A 40 8.14 -8.57 11.10
C LEU A 40 9.31 -9.53 10.83
N LEU A 41 10.38 -9.06 10.20
CA LEU A 41 11.69 -9.73 10.20
C LEU A 41 12.25 -9.97 11.64
N ASN A 42 11.38 -9.98 12.66
CA ASN A 42 11.61 -10.23 14.07
C ASN A 42 11.41 -11.70 14.46
N ASP A 43 11.01 -12.59 13.56
CA ASP A 43 11.14 -14.03 13.84
C ASP A 43 12.62 -14.39 13.67
N LYS A 44 13.34 -14.25 14.79
CA LYS A 44 14.71 -14.73 15.10
C LYS A 44 15.53 -15.20 13.89
N ILE A 45 16.30 -14.30 13.30
CA ILE A 45 17.63 -14.71 12.81
C ILE A 45 18.55 -14.61 14.02
N ASP A 46 19.15 -15.73 14.39
CA ASP A 46 20.15 -15.81 15.45
C ASP A 46 21.24 -14.74 15.23
N PRO A 47 21.50 -13.84 16.20
CA PRO A 47 22.53 -12.81 16.07
C PRO A 47 23.96 -13.38 15.90
N ASN A 48 24.15 -14.69 16.07
CA ASN A 48 25.43 -15.36 15.79
C ASN A 48 25.60 -15.84 14.34
N VAL A 49 24.66 -15.57 13.43
CA VAL A 49 24.88 -15.81 12.00
C VAL A 49 25.83 -14.72 11.47
N VAL A 50 27.12 -15.00 11.56
CA VAL A 50 28.15 -14.30 10.79
C VAL A 50 27.82 -14.51 9.31
N VAL A 51 27.40 -13.45 8.62
CA VAL A 51 27.26 -13.45 7.16
C VAL A 51 28.66 -13.38 6.58
N SER A 52 29.34 -14.53 6.53
CA SER A 52 30.46 -14.74 5.62
C SER A 52 29.92 -14.84 4.18
N GLY A 53 30.75 -14.43 3.23
CA GLY A 53 30.42 -14.18 1.82
C GLY A 53 29.92 -15.35 0.96
N ASP A 54 29.38 -16.41 1.56
CA ASP A 54 28.77 -17.56 0.88
C ASP A 54 27.49 -17.98 1.63
N SER A 55 26.47 -17.11 1.67
CA SER A 55 25.21 -17.47 2.31
C SER A 55 24.38 -18.39 1.41
N LYS A 56 24.57 -19.71 1.57
CA LYS A 56 23.60 -20.71 1.10
C LYS A 56 22.27 -20.47 1.81
N TRP A 57 21.23 -20.22 1.03
CA TRP A 57 19.85 -20.10 1.50
C TRP A 57 19.38 -21.38 2.19
N PRO A 58 18.37 -21.31 3.07
CA PRO A 58 17.55 -22.48 3.34
C PRO A 58 17.02 -22.98 2.00
N SER A 59 17.34 -24.23 1.63
CA SER A 59 16.92 -24.85 0.37
C SER A 59 15.42 -24.67 0.12
N THR A 60 14.62 -24.68 1.19
CA THR A 60 13.16 -24.53 1.17
C THR A 60 12.65 -23.26 0.51
N THR A 61 13.23 -22.08 0.78
CA THR A 61 12.72 -20.81 0.18
C THR A 61 12.97 -20.76 -1.32
N MET A 62 14.12 -21.26 -1.77
CA MET A 62 14.45 -21.34 -3.20
C MET A 62 13.51 -22.31 -3.92
N THR A 63 13.33 -23.50 -3.35
CA THR A 63 12.37 -24.50 -3.83
C THR A 63 10.95 -23.93 -3.90
N GLU A 64 10.47 -23.22 -2.88
CA GLU A 64 9.14 -22.60 -2.90
C GLU A 64 8.97 -21.57 -4.04
N MET A 65 9.97 -20.72 -4.31
CA MET A 65 9.86 -19.74 -5.41
C MET A 65 9.87 -20.41 -6.77
N GLU A 66 10.73 -21.41 -6.96
CA GLU A 66 10.81 -22.21 -8.19
C GLU A 66 9.50 -22.96 -8.43
N GLU A 67 8.94 -23.60 -7.41
CA GLU A 67 7.64 -24.30 -7.48
C GLU A 67 6.51 -23.35 -7.89
N ARG A 68 6.43 -22.15 -7.29
CA ARG A 68 5.40 -21.15 -7.65
C ARG A 68 5.53 -20.70 -9.10
N ASN A 69 6.75 -20.44 -9.57
CA ASN A 69 7.00 -20.03 -10.95
C ASN A 69 6.69 -21.15 -11.94
N ASN A 70 7.17 -22.36 -11.67
CA ASN A 70 6.94 -23.53 -12.52
C ASN A 70 5.45 -23.85 -12.60
N TYR A 71 4.72 -23.72 -11.49
CA TYR A 71 3.27 -23.88 -11.49
C TYR A 71 2.59 -22.84 -12.39
N VAL A 72 2.90 -21.54 -12.25
CA VAL A 72 2.29 -20.49 -13.10
C VAL A 72 2.59 -20.74 -14.58
N ARG A 73 3.86 -21.04 -14.91
CA ARG A 73 4.27 -21.36 -16.29
C ARG A 73 3.55 -22.59 -16.83
N GLY A 74 3.51 -23.67 -16.05
CA GLY A 74 2.81 -24.91 -16.42
C GLY A 74 1.32 -24.69 -16.62
N TYR A 75 0.68 -23.89 -15.76
CA TYR A 75 -0.73 -23.53 -15.89
C TYR A 75 -1.01 -22.75 -17.18
N CYS A 76 -0.13 -21.81 -17.53
CA CYS A 76 -0.24 -21.03 -18.76
C CYS A 76 0.02 -21.84 -20.04
N VAL A 77 0.80 -22.94 -19.96
CA VAL A 77 1.07 -23.83 -21.10
C VAL A 77 -0.04 -24.88 -21.29
N ASN A 78 -0.60 -25.42 -20.21
CA ASN A 78 -1.38 -26.67 -20.26
C ASN A 78 -2.90 -26.48 -20.37
N THR A 79 -3.41 -25.47 -21.06
CA THR A 79 -4.86 -25.28 -21.06
C THR A 79 -5.45 -24.77 -22.37
N SER A 80 -6.51 -25.45 -22.80
CA SER A 80 -7.56 -25.01 -23.73
C SER A 80 -8.35 -23.79 -23.19
N ILE A 81 -7.70 -22.89 -22.44
CA ILE A 81 -8.27 -21.75 -21.70
C ILE A 81 -7.99 -20.44 -22.45
N THR A 82 -8.12 -20.47 -23.77
CA THR A 82 -8.21 -19.28 -24.60
C THR A 82 -9.63 -18.70 -24.64
N ILE A 83 -10.65 -19.41 -24.13
CA ILE A 83 -12.06 -18.96 -24.23
C ILE A 83 -12.61 -18.40 -22.91
N GLU A 84 -12.30 -18.99 -21.74
CA GLU A 84 -12.75 -18.46 -20.44
C GLU A 84 -11.84 -17.37 -19.85
N ALA A 85 -10.53 -17.39 -20.16
CA ALA A 85 -9.60 -16.36 -19.69
C ALA A 85 -9.89 -14.95 -20.26
N HIS A 86 -10.75 -14.87 -21.28
CA HIS A 86 -11.16 -13.64 -21.96
C HIS A 86 -12.58 -13.17 -21.59
N ALA A 87 -13.22 -13.74 -20.57
CA ALA A 87 -14.53 -13.27 -20.10
C ALA A 87 -14.51 -11.77 -19.70
N PHE A 88 -13.35 -11.27 -19.28
CA PHE A 88 -13.10 -9.87 -18.98
C PHE A 88 -11.94 -9.32 -19.82
N ASN A 89 -12.10 -8.11 -20.35
CA ASN A 89 -11.17 -7.55 -21.33
C ASN A 89 -9.99 -6.85 -20.62
N PHE A 90 -8.74 -7.18 -21.01
CA PHE A 90 -7.53 -6.55 -20.48
C PHE A 90 -7.52 -5.02 -20.62
N SER A 91 -8.18 -4.45 -21.63
CA SER A 91 -8.32 -2.98 -21.80
C SER A 91 -9.08 -2.29 -20.66
N GLN A 92 -9.78 -3.04 -19.79
CA GLN A 92 -10.44 -2.50 -18.61
C GLN A 92 -9.45 -1.97 -17.56
N VAL A 93 -8.15 -2.28 -17.66
CA VAL A 93 -7.10 -1.79 -16.77
C VAL A 93 -5.86 -1.33 -17.53
N GLN A 94 -5.08 -0.45 -16.91
CA GLN A 94 -3.77 -0.04 -17.45
C GLN A 94 -2.67 -0.69 -16.63
N GLU A 95 -1.79 -1.39 -17.32
CA GLU A 95 -0.59 -2.03 -16.78
C GLU A 95 0.41 -0.98 -16.27
N LYS A 96 1.16 -1.37 -15.24
CA LYS A 96 2.12 -0.50 -14.55
C LYS A 96 3.30 -1.32 -14.09
N TYR A 97 4.46 -1.06 -14.66
CA TYR A 97 5.71 -1.69 -14.29
C TYR A 97 6.70 -0.66 -13.76
N TYR A 98 7.62 -1.12 -12.91
CA TYR A 98 8.88 -0.45 -12.65
C TYR A 98 9.99 -1.30 -13.26
N ASN A 99 10.87 -0.72 -14.07
CA ASN A 99 11.94 -1.44 -14.77
C ASN A 99 13.29 -0.78 -14.51
N ASP A 100 14.11 -1.41 -13.68
CA ASP A 100 15.40 -0.87 -13.27
C ASP A 100 16.53 -1.77 -13.78
N GLU A 101 17.11 -1.40 -14.93
CA GLU A 101 18.19 -2.13 -15.59
C GLU A 101 19.48 -2.17 -14.75
N GLN A 102 19.79 -1.11 -14.02
CA GLN A 102 21.01 -1.06 -13.20
C GLN A 102 20.87 -1.91 -11.93
N ALA A 103 19.66 -1.98 -11.35
CA ALA A 103 19.39 -2.92 -10.27
C ALA A 103 19.15 -4.37 -10.78
N GLY A 104 18.99 -4.56 -12.09
CA GLY A 104 18.66 -5.85 -12.71
C GLY A 104 17.27 -6.38 -12.34
N ILE A 105 16.31 -5.52 -12.01
CA ILE A 105 14.97 -5.92 -11.52
C ILE A 105 13.86 -5.17 -12.23
N SER A 106 12.82 -5.92 -12.61
CA SER A 106 11.53 -5.38 -13.01
C SER A 106 10.43 -5.81 -12.04
N TYR A 107 9.40 -4.99 -11.88
CA TYR A 107 8.28 -5.29 -10.98
C TYR A 107 6.94 -4.89 -11.58
N CYS A 108 5.99 -5.83 -11.64
CA CYS A 108 4.60 -5.51 -11.95
C CYS A 108 3.87 -4.91 -10.74
N LYS A 109 3.43 -3.66 -10.86
CA LYS A 109 2.85 -2.92 -9.73
C LYS A 109 1.42 -3.34 -9.43
N VAL A 110 1.24 -4.28 -8.51
CA VAL A 110 -0.07 -4.73 -8.02
C VAL A 110 -0.55 -3.94 -6.79
N PRO A 111 -1.65 -3.16 -6.88
CA PRO A 111 -2.22 -2.49 -5.72
C PRO A 111 -2.67 -3.50 -4.68
N LYS A 112 -2.56 -3.10 -3.41
CA LYS A 112 -3.01 -3.89 -2.26
C LYS A 112 -2.26 -5.23 -2.10
N ALA A 113 -1.21 -5.44 -2.89
CA ALA A 113 -0.24 -6.51 -2.78
C ALA A 113 1.20 -5.93 -2.76
N GLY A 114 1.50 -5.07 -1.77
CA GLY A 114 2.88 -4.62 -1.53
C GLY A 114 3.35 -3.40 -2.35
N SER A 115 2.54 -2.88 -3.28
CA SER A 115 2.99 -1.84 -4.22
C SER A 115 3.62 -0.56 -3.65
N SER A 116 3.28 -0.10 -2.43
CA SER A 116 3.98 1.08 -1.88
C SER A 116 5.38 0.71 -1.38
N MET A 117 5.54 -0.47 -0.76
CA MET A 117 6.85 -0.98 -0.37
C MET A 117 7.75 -1.13 -1.59
N TRP A 118 7.26 -1.76 -2.66
CA TRP A 118 8.00 -1.80 -3.93
C TRP A 118 8.31 -0.41 -4.50
N THR A 119 7.40 0.56 -4.34
CA THR A 119 7.72 1.94 -4.74
C THR A 119 8.86 2.54 -3.89
N GLN A 120 8.96 2.20 -2.60
CA GLN A 120 10.07 2.63 -1.74
C GLN A 120 11.37 1.94 -2.15
N ILE A 121 11.34 0.63 -2.38
CA ILE A 121 12.50 -0.16 -2.82
C ILE A 121 13.08 0.42 -4.12
N PHE A 122 12.25 0.64 -5.15
CA PHE A 122 12.72 1.20 -6.42
C PHE A 122 13.20 2.67 -6.29
N LEU A 123 12.60 3.46 -5.40
CA LEU A 123 13.15 4.80 -5.09
C LEU A 123 14.49 4.71 -4.38
N THR A 124 14.68 3.71 -3.52
CA THR A 124 15.95 3.45 -2.86
C THR A 124 17.01 2.99 -3.87
N PHE A 125 16.68 2.12 -4.83
CA PHE A 125 17.58 1.77 -5.94
C PHE A 125 18.00 3.01 -6.73
N GLN A 126 17.03 3.85 -7.12
CA GLN A 126 17.30 5.13 -7.78
C GLN A 126 18.24 6.03 -6.97
N ALA A 127 18.11 6.06 -5.63
CA ALA A 127 18.99 6.81 -4.76
C ALA A 127 20.40 6.19 -4.67
N TYR A 128 20.56 4.89 -4.85
CA TYR A 128 21.87 4.22 -4.87
C TYR A 128 22.60 4.38 -6.20
N HIS A 129 21.88 4.58 -7.31
CA HIS A 129 22.50 4.90 -8.59
C HIS A 129 23.16 6.28 -8.62
N ARG A 130 22.84 7.12 -7.62
CA ARG A 130 23.42 8.45 -7.41
C ARG A 130 24.05 8.49 -6.02
N PRO A 131 25.19 7.78 -5.81
CA PRO A 131 25.77 7.61 -4.49
C PRO A 131 26.04 8.96 -3.83
N ALA A 132 25.58 9.11 -2.59
CA ALA A 132 25.80 10.31 -1.81
C ALA A 132 27.28 10.48 -1.39
N LYS A 133 27.64 11.69 -0.94
CA LYS A 133 29.00 12.00 -0.46
C LYS A 133 29.50 11.08 0.66
N ASN A 134 28.59 10.58 1.50
CA ASN A 134 28.88 9.65 2.57
C ASN A 134 27.63 8.85 2.98
N MET A 135 27.84 7.85 3.84
CA MET A 135 26.80 6.92 4.29
C MET A 135 25.66 7.62 5.05
N THR A 136 25.96 8.61 5.90
CA THR A 136 24.95 9.35 6.67
C THR A 136 23.99 10.10 5.75
N VAL A 137 24.50 10.74 4.70
CA VAL A 137 23.67 11.43 3.70
C VAL A 137 22.80 10.41 2.94
N GLN A 138 23.37 9.26 2.58
CA GLN A 138 22.62 8.18 1.92
C GLN A 138 21.46 7.68 2.81
N GLN A 139 21.73 7.40 4.08
CA GLN A 139 20.72 6.99 5.05
C GLN A 139 19.62 8.04 5.20
N ASN A 140 19.97 9.32 5.29
CA ASN A 140 18.99 10.41 5.36
C ASN A 140 18.10 10.49 4.12
N ILE A 141 18.66 10.28 2.92
CA ILE A 141 17.88 10.22 1.67
C ILE A 141 16.88 9.06 1.72
N ILE A 142 17.35 7.88 2.15
CA ILE A 142 16.51 6.68 2.26
C ILE A 142 15.41 6.91 3.30
N GLN A 143 15.73 7.43 4.47
CA GLN A 143 14.73 7.78 5.48
C GLN A 143 13.68 8.76 4.94
N ARG A 144 14.09 9.75 4.13
CA ARG A 144 13.14 10.66 3.45
C ARG A 144 12.24 9.96 2.44
N ILE A 145 12.73 8.95 1.71
CA ILE A 145 11.91 8.11 0.81
C ILE A 145 10.86 7.34 1.63
N PHE A 146 11.30 6.70 2.71
CA PHE A 146 10.43 5.96 3.60
C PHE A 146 9.44 6.88 4.34
N ASN A 147 9.72 8.18 4.40
CA ASN A 147 8.86 9.20 4.98
C ASN A 147 7.89 9.88 4.01
N LYS A 148 7.85 9.50 2.73
CA LYS A 148 6.92 10.12 1.77
C LYS A 148 5.47 9.77 2.11
N THR A 149 4.60 10.78 2.14
CA THR A 149 3.15 10.56 2.16
C THR A 149 2.75 9.67 0.98
N ARG A 150 1.71 8.86 1.15
CA ARG A 150 1.31 7.87 0.14
C ARG A 150 1.03 8.48 -1.24
N GLY A 151 0.40 9.64 -1.27
CA GLY A 151 0.17 10.40 -2.51
C GLY A 151 1.47 10.79 -3.20
N ARG A 152 2.44 11.33 -2.45
CA ARG A 152 3.76 11.70 -2.98
C ARG A 152 4.56 10.46 -3.41
N LEU A 153 4.53 9.39 -2.62
CA LEU A 153 5.23 8.13 -2.91
C LEU A 153 4.75 7.53 -4.24
N HIS A 154 3.45 7.34 -4.41
CA HIS A 154 2.92 6.79 -5.66
C HIS A 154 2.94 7.79 -6.83
N GLY A 155 3.10 9.08 -6.54
CA GLY A 155 3.36 10.13 -7.53
C GLY A 155 4.79 10.12 -8.08
N SER A 156 5.77 9.62 -7.33
CA SER A 156 7.19 9.62 -7.74
C SER A 156 7.51 8.67 -8.90
N ARG A 157 6.71 7.60 -9.10
CA ARG A 157 6.76 6.70 -10.27
C ARG A 157 8.20 6.36 -10.75
N PRO A 158 9.06 5.78 -9.88
CA PRO A 158 10.43 5.43 -10.27
C PRO A 158 10.41 4.43 -11.43
N PHE A 159 11.21 4.69 -12.47
CA PHE A 159 11.40 3.78 -13.60
C PHE A 159 10.09 3.27 -14.23
N TYR A 160 9.08 4.14 -14.30
CA TYR A 160 7.72 3.74 -14.64
C TYR A 160 7.55 3.41 -16.12
N SER A 161 7.01 2.23 -16.39
CA SER A 161 6.55 1.80 -17.70
C SER A 161 5.06 1.45 -17.69
N LYS A 162 4.40 1.69 -18.83
CA LYS A 162 3.02 1.25 -19.12
C LYS A 162 2.96 -0.08 -19.86
N THR A 163 4.11 -0.64 -20.23
CA THR A 163 4.25 -1.91 -20.93
C THR A 163 5.09 -2.86 -20.08
N PRO A 164 4.92 -4.19 -20.25
CA PRO A 164 5.79 -5.15 -19.61
C PRO A 164 7.24 -5.01 -20.08
N PRO A 165 8.20 -5.54 -19.30
CA PRO A 165 9.54 -5.87 -19.77
C PRO A 165 9.51 -6.52 -21.16
N SER A 166 10.45 -6.17 -22.04
CA SER A 166 10.59 -6.85 -23.33
C SER A 166 11.03 -8.30 -23.12
N ALA A 167 10.77 -9.18 -24.10
CA ALA A 167 11.22 -10.57 -24.04
C ALA A 167 12.76 -10.71 -23.95
N ASN A 168 13.50 -9.70 -24.42
CA ASN A 168 14.96 -9.66 -24.36
C ASN A 168 15.50 -9.02 -23.07
N ASN A 169 14.63 -8.64 -22.12
CA ASN A 169 15.06 -8.06 -20.85
C ASN A 169 15.76 -9.12 -20.00
N THR A 170 16.96 -8.80 -19.51
CA THR A 170 17.77 -9.65 -18.62
C THR A 170 17.46 -9.44 -17.13
N ASN A 171 16.57 -8.51 -16.81
CA ASN A 171 16.14 -8.23 -15.45
C ASN A 171 15.34 -9.39 -14.87
N VAL A 172 15.48 -9.59 -13.57
CA VAL A 172 14.62 -10.46 -12.77
C VAL A 172 13.23 -9.84 -12.71
N ASN A 173 12.26 -10.48 -13.37
CA ASN A 173 10.89 -10.00 -13.46
C ASN A 173 10.05 -10.50 -12.28
N VAL A 174 9.62 -9.57 -11.43
CA VAL A 174 8.94 -9.87 -10.17
C VAL A 174 7.46 -9.49 -10.24
N ILE A 175 6.61 -10.35 -9.72
CA ILE A 175 5.22 -10.03 -9.37
C ILE A 175 4.98 -10.35 -7.90
N THR A 176 4.27 -9.46 -7.20
CA THR A 176 3.77 -9.73 -5.85
C THR A 176 2.26 -9.87 -5.87
N VAL A 177 1.79 -11.04 -5.44
CA VAL A 177 0.39 -11.44 -5.44
C VAL A 177 -0.15 -11.55 -4.03
N ARG A 178 -1.47 -11.64 -3.91
CA ARG A 178 -2.18 -11.68 -2.63
C ARG A 178 -3.50 -12.40 -2.81
N ASN A 179 -3.95 -13.15 -1.79
CA ASN A 179 -5.24 -13.83 -1.82
C ASN A 179 -6.37 -12.84 -2.20
N PRO A 180 -7.20 -13.15 -3.23
CA PRO A 180 -8.23 -12.24 -3.72
C PRO A 180 -9.15 -11.67 -2.64
N TYR A 181 -9.63 -12.50 -1.71
CA TYR A 181 -10.53 -12.07 -0.64
C TYR A 181 -9.89 -11.03 0.27
N SER A 182 -8.66 -11.31 0.70
CA SER A 182 -7.91 -10.39 1.55
C SER A 182 -7.56 -9.09 0.82
N ARG A 183 -7.29 -9.17 -0.49
CA ARG A 183 -6.96 -8.01 -1.32
C ARG A 183 -8.18 -7.09 -1.51
N LEU A 184 -9.35 -7.66 -1.77
CA LEU A 184 -10.62 -6.93 -1.87
C LEU A 184 -11.00 -6.24 -0.55
N PHE A 185 -10.87 -6.94 0.58
CA PHE A 185 -11.13 -6.34 1.89
C PHE A 185 -10.16 -5.19 2.20
N SER A 186 -8.87 -5.39 1.91
CA SER A 186 -7.86 -4.32 2.03
C SER A 186 -8.18 -3.13 1.13
N ALA A 187 -8.73 -3.35 -0.07
CA ALA A 187 -9.16 -2.29 -0.99
C ALA A 187 -10.38 -1.54 -0.44
N TYR A 188 -11.38 -2.24 0.11
CA TYR A 188 -12.55 -1.64 0.73
C TYR A 188 -12.16 -0.71 1.89
N VAL A 189 -11.39 -1.22 2.86
CA VAL A 189 -10.96 -0.43 4.04
C VAL A 189 -10.19 0.82 3.61
N ASP A 190 -9.27 0.68 2.67
CA ASP A 190 -8.43 1.78 2.23
C ASP A 190 -9.15 2.80 1.33
N LYS A 191 -10.01 2.32 0.41
CA LYS A 191 -10.55 3.14 -0.68
C LYS A 191 -11.96 3.60 -0.48
N ILE A 192 -12.77 2.80 0.22
CA ILE A 192 -14.20 3.06 0.40
C ILE A 192 -14.45 3.55 1.82
N LEU A 193 -14.03 2.80 2.84
CA LEU A 193 -14.26 3.13 4.24
C LEU A 193 -13.62 4.47 4.64
N LEU A 194 -12.40 4.73 4.12
CA LEU A 194 -11.64 5.96 4.37
C LEU A 194 -11.77 7.01 3.26
N LEU A 195 -12.78 6.86 2.38
CA LEU A 195 -13.17 7.85 1.37
C LEU A 195 -12.06 8.37 0.44
N ASP A 196 -10.94 7.65 0.26
CA ASP A 196 -9.92 7.95 -0.77
C ASP A 196 -10.54 7.92 -2.19
N LYS A 197 -11.59 7.12 -2.37
CA LYS A 197 -12.43 7.06 -3.58
C LYS A 197 -13.87 7.47 -3.29
N ILE A 198 -14.07 8.62 -2.63
CA ILE A 198 -15.38 9.21 -2.33
C ILE A 198 -16.39 9.17 -3.50
N HIS A 199 -15.97 9.42 -4.73
CA HIS A 199 -16.86 9.36 -5.91
C HIS A 199 -17.39 7.95 -6.18
N VAL A 200 -16.59 6.92 -5.89
CA VAL A 200 -17.03 5.52 -5.96
C VAL A 200 -17.98 5.22 -4.80
N SER A 201 -17.62 5.61 -3.57
CA SER A 201 -18.49 5.41 -2.40
C SER A 201 -19.87 6.05 -2.61
N ARG A 202 -19.92 7.31 -3.09
CA ARG A 202 -21.17 8.00 -3.42
C ARG A 202 -21.96 7.32 -4.52
N ARG A 203 -21.29 6.83 -5.57
CA ARG A 203 -21.95 6.08 -6.65
C ARG A 203 -22.58 4.79 -6.14
N ILE A 204 -21.86 4.04 -5.29
CA ILE A 204 -22.39 2.84 -4.67
C ILE A 204 -23.60 3.21 -3.81
N SER A 205 -23.50 4.20 -2.92
CA SER A 205 -24.65 4.66 -2.12
C SER A 205 -25.87 5.01 -2.99
N GLN A 206 -25.68 5.71 -4.11
CA GLN A 206 -26.76 6.03 -5.05
C GLN A 206 -27.41 4.78 -5.67
N MET A 207 -26.61 3.77 -6.06
CA MET A 207 -27.13 2.50 -6.60
C MET A 207 -28.03 1.77 -5.59
N TYR A 208 -27.80 1.97 -4.30
CA TYR A 208 -28.57 1.37 -3.21
C TYR A 208 -29.60 2.34 -2.60
N GLY A 209 -29.93 3.45 -3.27
CA GLY A 209 -30.95 4.41 -2.81
C GLY A 209 -30.62 5.13 -1.50
N LYS A 210 -29.33 5.18 -1.12
CA LYS A 210 -28.89 5.75 0.16
C LYS A 210 -28.80 7.27 0.11
N SER A 211 -29.06 7.90 1.25
CA SER A 211 -29.02 9.36 1.40
C SER A 211 -27.67 9.95 0.98
N PRO A 212 -27.66 10.98 0.11
CA PRO A 212 -26.45 11.73 -0.25
C PRO A 212 -25.77 12.40 0.96
N ALA A 213 -26.53 12.69 2.04
CA ALA A 213 -26.02 13.32 3.25
C ALA A 213 -24.94 12.47 3.96
N LEU A 214 -24.94 11.16 3.74
CA LEU A 214 -23.95 10.24 4.33
C LEU A 214 -22.65 10.20 3.52
N CYS A 215 -22.55 10.92 2.41
CA CYS A 215 -21.31 11.08 1.64
C CYS A 215 -20.62 9.78 1.16
N GLY A 216 -21.31 8.63 1.24
CA GLY A 216 -20.73 7.31 0.98
C GLY A 216 -20.21 6.55 2.21
N PHE A 217 -20.37 7.07 3.43
CA PHE A 217 -19.91 6.45 4.68
C PHE A 217 -20.59 5.13 5.04
N ASN A 218 -21.81 4.97 4.54
CA ASN A 218 -22.65 3.82 4.83
C ASN A 218 -22.53 2.71 3.79
N VAL A 219 -21.59 2.79 2.85
CA VAL A 219 -21.33 1.71 1.90
C VAL A 219 -20.81 0.48 2.65
N THR A 220 -21.54 -0.62 2.53
CA THR A 220 -21.15 -1.89 3.16
C THR A 220 -20.11 -2.63 2.31
N PHE A 221 -19.46 -3.64 2.90
CA PHE A 221 -18.49 -4.44 2.15
C PHE A 221 -19.19 -5.28 1.05
N GLN A 222 -20.35 -5.84 1.34
CA GLN A 222 -21.25 -6.51 0.40
C GLN A 222 -21.53 -5.63 -0.83
N GLU A 223 -22.02 -4.40 -0.61
CA GLU A 223 -22.34 -3.47 -1.70
C GLU A 223 -21.13 -3.10 -2.55
N PHE A 224 -19.96 -3.01 -1.92
CA PHE A 224 -18.70 -2.82 -2.63
C PHE A 224 -18.36 -4.02 -3.52
N LEU A 225 -18.50 -5.25 -3.04
CA LEU A 225 -18.23 -6.46 -3.84
C LEU A 225 -19.19 -6.56 -5.04
N ASP A 226 -20.48 -6.33 -4.82
CA ASP A 226 -21.49 -6.30 -5.89
C ASP A 226 -21.21 -5.21 -6.92
N TYR A 227 -20.74 -4.04 -6.46
CA TYR A 227 -20.28 -2.98 -7.34
C TYR A 227 -19.06 -3.41 -8.17
N VAL A 228 -18.06 -4.05 -7.56
CA VAL A 228 -16.86 -4.50 -8.27
C VAL A 228 -17.23 -5.45 -9.40
N TYR A 229 -18.06 -6.46 -9.12
CA TYR A 229 -18.52 -7.41 -10.12
C TYR A 229 -19.36 -6.74 -11.22
N SER A 230 -20.36 -5.95 -10.84
CA SER A 230 -21.24 -5.29 -11.83
C SER A 230 -20.47 -4.36 -12.79
N ARG A 231 -19.41 -3.69 -12.33
CA ARG A 231 -18.53 -2.92 -13.22
C ARG A 231 -17.75 -3.82 -14.18
N ALA A 232 -17.26 -4.95 -13.71
CA ALA A 232 -16.53 -5.89 -14.54
C ALA A 232 -17.43 -6.51 -15.63
N ALA A 233 -18.57 -7.05 -15.22
CA ALA A 233 -19.55 -7.72 -16.09
C ALA A 233 -20.10 -6.80 -17.19
N ASN A 234 -20.26 -5.50 -16.89
CA ASN A 234 -20.72 -4.50 -17.87
C ASN A 234 -19.59 -3.97 -18.77
N GLY A 235 -18.43 -4.64 -18.86
CA GLY A 235 -17.30 -4.21 -19.69
C GLY A 235 -16.69 -2.86 -19.28
N SER A 236 -17.05 -2.31 -18.12
CA SER A 236 -16.57 -0.99 -17.71
C SER A 236 -15.12 -1.04 -17.26
N LYS A 237 -14.41 0.10 -17.36
CA LYS A 237 -13.09 0.26 -16.76
C LYS A 237 -13.14 -0.03 -15.26
N ILE A 238 -12.39 -1.05 -14.83
CA ILE A 238 -12.30 -1.47 -13.43
C ILE A 238 -11.17 -0.67 -12.77
N ASN A 239 -11.34 -0.29 -11.51
CA ASN A 239 -10.27 0.36 -10.79
C ASN A 239 -9.22 -0.68 -10.38
N ARG A 240 -7.97 -0.45 -10.77
CA ARG A 240 -6.81 -1.29 -10.44
C ARG A 240 -6.65 -1.69 -8.96
N HIS A 241 -7.25 -0.98 -8.00
CA HIS A 241 -7.19 -1.34 -6.59
C HIS A 241 -7.97 -2.61 -6.24
N TRP A 242 -8.95 -2.99 -7.08
CA TRP A 242 -9.79 -4.17 -6.93
C TRP A 242 -9.97 -4.92 -8.26
N SER A 243 -9.14 -4.64 -9.26
CA SER A 243 -9.05 -5.47 -10.47
C SER A 243 -8.29 -6.75 -10.16
N PRO A 244 -8.66 -7.90 -10.73
CA PRO A 244 -7.82 -9.10 -10.72
C PRO A 244 -6.37 -8.83 -11.13
N ILE A 245 -5.45 -9.58 -10.53
CA ILE A 245 -4.01 -9.48 -10.77
C ILE A 245 -3.67 -9.98 -12.17
N TYR A 246 -4.34 -11.03 -12.66
CA TYR A 246 -4.15 -11.51 -14.03
C TYR A 246 -4.39 -10.40 -15.07
N LEU A 247 -5.39 -9.54 -14.86
CA LEU A 247 -5.65 -8.38 -15.73
C LEU A 247 -4.56 -7.30 -15.63
N LEU A 248 -3.93 -7.15 -14.45
CA LEU A 248 -2.96 -6.09 -14.20
C LEU A 248 -1.56 -6.40 -14.73
N CYS A 249 -1.22 -7.68 -14.82
CA CYS A 249 0.14 -8.17 -14.99
C CYS A 249 0.32 -9.25 -16.06
N ARG A 250 -0.77 -9.84 -16.58
CA ARG A 250 -0.78 -10.85 -17.65
C ARG A 250 0.30 -11.93 -17.47
N PRO A 251 0.25 -12.73 -16.40
CA PRO A 251 1.28 -13.73 -16.08
C PRO A 251 1.46 -14.85 -17.10
N CYS A 252 0.54 -15.00 -18.06
CA CYS A 252 0.72 -15.90 -19.20
C CYS A 252 1.33 -15.22 -20.44
N ASP A 253 1.32 -13.88 -20.52
CA ASP A 253 1.97 -13.12 -21.60
C ASP A 253 3.36 -12.61 -21.20
N VAL A 254 3.63 -12.55 -19.89
CA VAL A 254 4.85 -11.97 -19.32
C VAL A 254 5.58 -13.05 -18.51
N THR A 255 6.82 -13.33 -18.89
CA THR A 255 7.69 -14.27 -18.16
C THR A 255 8.14 -13.64 -16.85
N TYR A 256 7.59 -14.14 -15.75
CA TYR A 256 8.03 -13.80 -14.40
C TYR A 256 9.09 -14.79 -13.90
N ASP A 257 10.10 -14.27 -13.22
CA ASP A 257 11.17 -15.03 -12.56
C ASP A 257 10.93 -15.17 -11.07
N VAL A 258 10.05 -14.35 -10.47
CA VAL A 258 9.60 -14.52 -9.09
C VAL A 258 8.12 -14.17 -8.93
N VAL A 259 7.33 -15.14 -8.47
CA VAL A 259 5.95 -14.98 -7.99
C VAL A 259 5.95 -14.93 -6.46
N SER A 260 6.07 -13.72 -5.92
CA SER A 260 6.04 -13.49 -4.47
C SER A 260 4.61 -13.38 -3.93
N LYS A 261 4.35 -13.88 -2.73
CA LYS A 261 3.06 -13.77 -2.04
C LYS A 261 3.16 -12.79 -0.88
N ILE A 262 2.14 -11.95 -0.69
CA ILE A 262 2.05 -11.08 0.49
C ILE A 262 2.13 -11.85 1.80
N GLU A 263 1.54 -13.04 1.81
CA GLU A 263 1.50 -13.93 2.95
C GLU A 263 2.90 -14.41 3.40
N THR A 264 3.88 -14.46 2.48
CA THR A 264 5.27 -14.89 2.74
C THR A 264 6.32 -13.81 2.43
N LEU A 265 5.88 -12.57 2.18
CA LEU A 265 6.69 -11.50 1.60
C LEU A 265 8.01 -11.21 2.32
N SER A 266 8.07 -11.43 3.64
CA SER A 266 9.32 -11.28 4.42
C SER A 266 10.45 -12.14 3.84
N ASN A 267 10.14 -13.42 3.59
CA ASN A 267 11.09 -14.41 3.11
C ASN A 267 11.37 -14.19 1.62
N ASP A 268 10.30 -13.98 0.84
CA ASP A 268 10.39 -13.70 -0.59
C ASP A 268 11.24 -12.46 -0.88
N MET A 269 11.12 -11.40 -0.07
CA MET A 269 11.85 -10.15 -0.27
C MET A 269 13.36 -10.35 -0.17
N ASN A 270 13.82 -11.14 0.80
CA ASN A 270 15.25 -11.41 0.94
C ASN A 270 15.78 -12.13 -0.30
N TYR A 271 15.06 -13.16 -0.77
CA TYR A 271 15.39 -13.88 -1.99
C TYR A 271 15.47 -12.94 -3.20
N ILE A 272 14.45 -12.11 -3.42
CA ILE A 272 14.41 -11.17 -4.56
C ILE A 272 15.55 -10.15 -4.50
N LEU A 273 15.82 -9.55 -3.34
CA LEU A 273 16.91 -8.58 -3.20
C LEU A 273 18.26 -9.19 -3.53
N ASN A 274 18.47 -10.47 -3.25
CA ASN A 274 19.73 -11.14 -3.57
C ASN A 274 19.88 -11.50 -5.05
N LEU A 275 18.78 -11.66 -5.78
CA LEU A 275 18.80 -11.74 -7.25
C LEU A 275 19.08 -10.37 -7.91
N SER A 276 18.97 -9.26 -7.16
CA SER A 276 19.30 -7.93 -7.67
C SER A 276 20.80 -7.68 -7.76
N GLN A 277 21.19 -6.82 -8.71
CA GLN A 277 22.56 -6.33 -8.90
C GLN A 277 22.94 -5.19 -7.93
N VAL A 278 22.10 -4.93 -6.92
CA VAL A 278 22.35 -3.90 -5.90
C VAL A 278 23.47 -4.37 -4.96
N SER A 279 24.25 -3.45 -4.40
CA SER A 279 25.34 -3.80 -3.47
C SER A 279 24.82 -4.34 -2.12
N ASN A 280 25.61 -5.18 -1.45
CA ASN A 280 25.23 -5.76 -0.15
C ASN A 280 24.98 -4.69 0.92
N ALA A 281 25.82 -3.66 0.99
CA ALA A 281 25.62 -2.52 1.90
C ALA A 281 24.27 -1.81 1.65
N ALA A 282 23.85 -1.69 0.39
CA ALA A 282 22.56 -1.11 0.04
C ALA A 282 21.38 -2.02 0.44
N LYS A 283 21.53 -3.34 0.26
CA LYS A 283 20.54 -4.35 0.71
C LYS A 283 20.35 -4.30 2.23
N GLU A 284 21.44 -4.25 3.00
CA GLU A 284 21.41 -4.19 4.46
C GLU A 284 20.71 -2.93 4.97
N ILE A 285 21.04 -1.75 4.42
CA ILE A 285 20.38 -0.50 4.81
C ILE A 285 18.91 -0.52 4.45
N LEU A 286 18.55 -1.03 3.26
CA LEU A 286 17.17 -1.17 2.84
C LEU A 286 16.40 -2.09 3.80
N GLN A 287 16.95 -3.25 4.15
CA GLN A 287 16.36 -4.21 5.09
C GLN A 287 16.23 -3.61 6.50
N ALA A 288 17.28 -2.96 7.01
CA ALA A 288 17.25 -2.26 8.30
C ALA A 288 16.19 -1.16 8.33
N THR A 289 16.04 -0.42 7.23
CA THR A 289 15.01 0.62 7.11
C THR A 289 13.61 0.00 7.09
N LEU A 290 13.38 -1.05 6.29
CA LEU A 290 12.11 -1.78 6.25
C LEU A 290 11.71 -2.33 7.63
N ARG A 291 12.69 -2.80 8.42
CA ARG A 291 12.50 -3.31 9.79
C ARG A 291 12.16 -2.23 10.79
N SER A 292 12.88 -1.12 10.79
CA SER A 292 12.76 -0.06 11.81
C SER A 292 11.58 0.88 11.55
N HIS A 293 11.19 1.09 10.29
CA HIS A 293 10.29 2.18 9.97
C HIS A 293 8.84 1.97 10.41
N THR A 294 8.38 2.74 11.40
CA THR A 294 6.96 2.88 11.74
C THR A 294 6.56 4.32 11.64
N ASN A 295 5.41 4.58 11.02
CA ASN A 295 4.98 5.96 10.93
C ASN A 295 3.48 6.17 10.90
N SER A 296 2.92 5.95 12.07
CA SER A 296 1.50 6.12 12.35
C SER A 296 1.05 7.56 12.16
N TYR A 297 1.86 8.56 12.55
CA TYR A 297 1.42 9.97 12.65
C TYR A 297 0.82 10.51 11.33
N GLY A 298 1.06 9.90 10.18
CA GLY A 298 0.58 10.49 8.92
C GLY A 298 0.50 9.62 7.73
N ILE A 299 0.42 8.34 8.04
CA ILE A 299 -0.85 7.69 7.74
C ILE A 299 -2.04 8.49 8.31
N LEU A 300 -2.07 8.77 9.62
CA LEU A 300 -3.18 9.49 10.27
C LEU A 300 -3.41 10.88 9.68
N ASN A 301 -2.39 11.73 9.64
CA ASN A 301 -2.39 13.01 8.91
C ASN A 301 -2.89 12.88 7.47
N ALA A 302 -2.46 11.86 6.70
CA ALA A 302 -2.96 11.67 5.34
C ALA A 302 -4.46 11.35 5.31
N TYR A 303 -4.98 10.61 6.29
CA TYR A 303 -6.42 10.42 6.43
C TYR A 303 -7.15 11.72 6.76
N ILE A 304 -6.66 12.48 7.74
CA ILE A 304 -7.31 13.73 8.14
C ILE A 304 -7.26 14.77 7.01
N LEU A 305 -6.15 14.84 6.26
CA LEU A 305 -6.04 15.66 5.04
C LEU A 305 -7.03 15.22 3.96
N GLN A 306 -7.27 13.91 3.82
CA GLN A 306 -8.27 13.38 2.89
C GLN A 306 -9.68 13.83 3.28
N TRP A 307 -10.00 13.90 4.58
CA TRP A 307 -11.24 14.52 5.06
C TRP A 307 -11.27 16.02 4.77
N LYS A 308 -10.20 16.77 5.08
CA LYS A 308 -10.14 18.22 4.81
C LYS A 308 -10.48 18.54 3.36
N LYS A 309 -9.94 17.75 2.43
CA LYS A 309 -10.19 17.87 0.99
C LYS A 309 -11.66 17.66 0.59
N HIS A 310 -12.42 16.92 1.40
CA HIS A 310 -13.79 16.53 1.11
C HIS A 310 -14.81 17.04 2.12
N ARG A 311 -14.42 17.94 3.04
CA ARG A 311 -15.26 18.44 4.13
C ARG A 311 -16.56 19.08 3.66
N GLU A 312 -16.58 19.71 2.49
CA GLU A 312 -17.81 20.26 1.90
C GLU A 312 -18.86 19.17 1.59
N LYS A 313 -18.39 17.98 1.21
CA LYS A 313 -19.25 16.84 0.88
C LYS A 313 -19.52 15.97 2.11
N CYS A 314 -18.53 15.87 3.00
CA CYS A 314 -18.56 15.06 4.21
C CYS A 314 -18.20 15.92 5.44
N PRO A 315 -19.13 16.76 5.95
CA PRO A 315 -18.79 17.78 6.95
C PRO A 315 -18.47 17.22 8.35
N TYR A 316 -19.00 16.05 8.69
CA TYR A 316 -18.89 15.48 10.04
C TYR A 316 -17.54 14.78 10.26
N LEU A 317 -16.56 15.51 10.83
CA LEU A 317 -15.25 14.97 11.17
C LEU A 317 -15.34 13.79 12.16
N LYS A 318 -16.23 13.88 13.15
CA LYS A 318 -16.46 12.83 14.15
C LYS A 318 -16.77 11.47 13.51
N ASP A 319 -17.64 11.45 12.51
CA ASP A 319 -18.00 10.22 11.80
C ASP A 319 -16.80 9.65 11.03
N TYR A 320 -16.01 10.53 10.41
CA TYR A 320 -14.79 10.11 9.72
C TYR A 320 -13.74 9.56 10.68
N MET A 321 -13.60 10.13 11.88
CA MET A 321 -12.68 9.63 12.90
C MET A 321 -13.05 8.25 13.40
N ILE A 322 -14.35 7.96 13.56
CA ILE A 322 -14.83 6.61 13.87
C ILE A 322 -14.40 5.63 12.78
N LYS A 323 -14.48 6.03 11.50
CA LYS A 323 -14.03 5.20 10.36
C LYS A 323 -12.51 5.00 10.34
N ILE A 324 -11.73 6.04 10.66
CA ILE A 324 -10.27 5.92 10.83
C ILE A 324 -9.96 4.90 11.93
N TRP A 325 -10.62 5.02 13.08
CA TRP A 325 -10.40 4.12 14.21
C TRP A 325 -10.74 2.67 13.86
N GLN A 326 -11.90 2.45 13.23
CA GLN A 326 -12.30 1.14 12.72
C GLN A 326 -11.28 0.57 11.72
N ALA A 327 -10.75 1.39 10.81
CA ALA A 327 -9.72 0.95 9.88
C ALA A 327 -8.41 0.55 10.59
N LEU A 328 -8.00 1.28 11.62
CA LEU A 328 -6.83 0.93 12.44
C LEU A 328 -7.05 -0.40 13.18
N GLN A 329 -8.26 -0.62 13.68
CA GLN A 329 -8.65 -1.89 14.29
C GLN A 329 -8.64 -3.03 13.27
N PHE A 330 -9.20 -2.85 12.06
CA PHE A 330 -9.11 -3.88 11.00
C PHE A 330 -7.67 -4.21 10.60
N GLN A 331 -6.75 -3.25 10.73
CA GLN A 331 -5.32 -3.43 10.43
C GLN A 331 -4.53 -4.01 11.62
N GLY A 332 -5.15 -4.15 12.79
CA GLY A 332 -4.50 -4.59 14.02
C GLY A 332 -3.57 -3.54 14.64
N GLU A 333 -3.61 -2.28 14.18
CA GLU A 333 -2.79 -1.19 14.74
C GLU A 333 -3.29 -0.75 16.12
N VAL A 334 -4.59 -0.93 16.37
CA VAL A 334 -5.25 -0.65 17.65
C VAL A 334 -6.11 -1.86 18.03
N SER A 335 -6.18 -2.19 19.33
CA SER A 335 -7.05 -3.27 19.82
C SER A 335 -8.52 -3.01 19.49
N THR A 336 -9.28 -4.06 19.19
CA THR A 336 -10.75 -3.96 19.07
C THR A 336 -11.43 -3.51 20.36
N ASP A 337 -10.78 -3.75 21.50
CA ASP A 337 -11.31 -3.43 22.83
C ASP A 337 -11.03 -1.97 23.24
N LEU A 338 -10.18 -1.25 22.49
CA LEU A 338 -9.87 0.14 22.77
C LEU A 338 -10.83 1.06 22.00
N PRO A 339 -11.76 1.77 22.67
CA PRO A 339 -12.64 2.72 22.00
C PRO A 339 -11.87 3.95 21.52
N LEU A 340 -12.42 4.66 20.53
CA LEU A 340 -11.92 5.97 20.11
C LEU A 340 -12.05 6.94 21.30
N PRO A 341 -10.98 7.62 21.75
CA PRO A 341 -11.00 8.53 22.90
C PRO A 341 -11.76 9.84 22.59
N MET A 342 -13.08 9.75 22.44
CA MET A 342 -13.95 10.84 21.99
C MET A 342 -13.88 12.08 22.90
N ASN A 343 -13.73 11.87 24.21
CA ASN A 343 -13.62 12.92 25.22
C ASN A 343 -12.44 13.88 24.98
N GLU A 344 -11.33 13.39 24.42
CA GLU A 344 -10.16 14.23 24.14
C GLU A 344 -10.34 15.12 22.91
N PHE A 345 -11.37 14.87 22.10
CA PHE A 345 -11.66 15.66 20.91
C PHE A 345 -12.73 16.72 21.16
N ASP A 346 -13.37 16.75 22.34
CA ASP A 346 -14.48 17.68 22.62
C ASP A 346 -14.07 19.15 22.48
N THR A 347 -12.82 19.50 22.83
CA THR A 347 -12.30 20.86 22.65
C THR A 347 -11.84 21.12 21.21
N ILE A 348 -11.27 20.13 20.54
CA ILE A 348 -10.77 20.23 19.16
C ILE A 348 -11.93 20.39 18.17
N LEU A 349 -13.04 19.70 18.41
CA LEU A 349 -14.21 19.68 17.54
C LEU A 349 -15.13 20.91 17.69
N LYS A 350 -14.94 21.73 18.72
CA LYS A 350 -15.75 22.95 18.95
C LYS A 350 -15.37 24.11 18.01
N ASN A 351 -14.17 24.10 17.44
CA ASN A 351 -13.63 25.14 16.54
C ASN A 351 -13.35 24.57 15.13
N ASP A 352 -12.81 25.35 14.18
CA ASP A 352 -12.23 24.78 12.94
C ASP A 352 -11.04 23.89 13.36
N PRO A 353 -11.16 22.55 13.25
CA PRO A 353 -10.24 21.65 13.92
C PRO A 353 -8.88 21.70 13.24
N ASP A 354 -7.82 21.98 14.02
CA ASP A 354 -6.47 21.80 13.52
C ASP A 354 -6.22 20.30 13.28
N ILE A 355 -5.81 19.99 12.06
CA ILE A 355 -5.51 18.64 11.60
C ILE A 355 -4.36 18.03 12.41
N ASN A 356 -3.39 18.84 12.80
CA ASN A 356 -2.24 18.38 13.58
C ASN A 356 -2.68 17.95 14.98
N ASP A 357 -3.63 18.66 15.61
CA ASP A 357 -4.16 18.31 16.92
C ASP A 357 -4.92 16.98 16.88
N VAL A 358 -5.84 16.84 15.92
CA VAL A 358 -6.59 15.58 15.73
C VAL A 358 -5.63 14.41 15.48
N THR A 359 -4.65 14.64 14.61
CA THR A 359 -3.65 13.64 14.27
C THR A 359 -2.77 13.29 15.47
N GLY A 360 -2.39 14.29 16.27
CA GLY A 360 -1.54 14.14 17.46
C GLY A 360 -2.21 13.27 18.52
N VAL A 361 -3.50 13.51 18.80
CA VAL A 361 -4.28 12.67 19.72
C VAL A 361 -4.36 11.24 19.21
N LEU A 362 -4.79 11.02 17.96
CA LEU A 362 -4.86 9.67 17.38
C LEU A 362 -3.51 8.96 17.41
N HIS A 363 -2.43 9.65 17.09
CA HIS A 363 -1.09 9.10 17.06
C HIS A 363 -0.62 8.65 18.44
N ARG A 364 -0.78 9.51 19.45
CA ARG A 364 -0.42 9.21 20.84
C ARG A 364 -1.08 7.91 21.29
N TYR A 365 -2.38 7.75 21.07
CA TYR A 365 -3.09 6.53 21.44
C TYR A 365 -2.58 5.29 20.70
N VAL A 366 -2.39 5.38 19.38
CA VAL A 366 -1.80 4.29 18.58
C VAL A 366 -0.41 3.90 19.10
N THR A 367 0.40 4.88 19.54
CA THR A 367 1.73 4.62 20.08
C THR A 367 1.75 4.05 21.49
N GLN A 368 0.83 4.48 22.36
CA GLN A 368 0.75 4.00 23.75
C GLN A 368 0.14 2.60 23.85
N HIS A 369 -0.73 2.22 22.90
CA HIS A 369 -1.47 0.95 22.92
C HIS A 369 -1.03 -0.02 21.82
N GLN A 370 0.28 -0.04 21.51
CA GLN A 370 0.81 -0.90 20.46
C GLN A 370 0.63 -2.38 20.79
N GLN A 371 0.17 -3.13 19.78
CA GLN A 371 -0.04 -4.56 19.90
C GLN A 371 1.16 -5.37 19.40
N THR A 372 1.39 -6.52 20.04
CA THR A 372 2.38 -7.51 19.58
C THR A 372 2.03 -8.02 18.18
N SER A 373 3.05 -8.38 17.37
CA SER A 373 2.83 -8.89 16.01
C SER A 373 1.93 -10.10 15.94
N LYS A 374 1.98 -10.99 16.94
CA LYS A 374 1.08 -12.13 17.08
C LYS A 374 -0.37 -11.68 17.22
N ARG A 375 -0.67 -10.75 18.15
CA ARG A 375 -2.02 -10.20 18.33
C ARG A 375 -2.53 -9.49 17.08
N ARG A 376 -1.69 -8.66 16.43
CA ARG A 376 -2.08 -7.99 15.17
C ARG A 376 -2.47 -9.00 14.09
N LYS A 377 -1.70 -10.09 13.93
CA LYS A 377 -1.98 -11.14 12.93
C LYS A 377 -3.32 -11.82 13.19
N ILE A 378 -3.60 -12.19 14.45
CA ILE A 378 -4.87 -12.81 14.84
C ILE A 378 -6.04 -11.85 14.59
N GLN A 379 -5.92 -10.60 15.04
CA GLN A 379 -6.98 -9.60 14.90
C GLN A 379 -7.32 -9.32 13.43
N ARG A 380 -6.32 -9.21 12.55
CA ARG A 380 -6.56 -9.04 11.11
C ARG A 380 -7.24 -10.23 10.47
N ARG A 381 -6.83 -11.45 10.84
CA ARG A 381 -7.49 -12.67 10.36
C ARG A 381 -8.94 -12.67 10.79
N LYS A 382 -9.22 -12.36 12.06
CA LYS A 382 -10.57 -12.23 12.58
C LYS A 382 -11.39 -11.17 11.82
N ALA A 383 -10.84 -9.97 11.61
CA ALA A 383 -11.50 -8.92 10.85
C ALA A 383 -11.84 -9.35 9.41
N LEU A 384 -10.95 -10.10 8.77
CA LEU A 384 -11.18 -10.66 7.43
C LEU A 384 -12.30 -11.71 7.45
N VAL A 385 -12.28 -12.65 8.40
CA VAL A 385 -13.33 -13.68 8.54
C VAL A 385 -14.68 -13.02 8.83
N ASP A 386 -14.73 -12.10 9.80
CA ASP A 386 -15.95 -11.37 10.19
C ASP A 386 -16.52 -10.56 9.00
N ALA A 387 -15.66 -9.98 8.15
CA ALA A 387 -16.09 -9.25 6.97
C ALA A 387 -16.76 -10.14 5.90
N TYR A 388 -16.33 -11.41 5.79
CA TYR A 388 -16.91 -12.36 4.83
C TYR A 388 -18.05 -13.20 5.40
N LYS A 389 -18.19 -13.27 6.73
CA LYS A 389 -19.19 -14.10 7.42
C LYS A 389 -20.63 -13.92 6.94
N ASN A 390 -21.02 -12.69 6.61
CA ASN A 390 -22.40 -12.33 6.22
C ASN A 390 -22.51 -11.91 4.74
N ILE A 391 -21.52 -12.23 3.92
CA ILE A 391 -21.58 -11.94 2.47
C ILE A 391 -22.46 -13.00 1.80
N SER A 392 -23.36 -12.57 0.91
CA SER A 392 -24.29 -13.49 0.26
C SER A 392 -23.55 -14.50 -0.62
N ASN A 393 -24.05 -15.75 -0.68
CA ASN A 393 -23.48 -16.80 -1.54
C ASN A 393 -23.45 -16.37 -3.02
N SER A 394 -24.45 -15.62 -3.48
CA SER A 394 -24.49 -15.07 -4.84
C SER A 394 -23.31 -14.13 -5.11
N THR A 395 -22.97 -13.28 -4.15
CA THR A 395 -21.85 -12.34 -4.27
C THR A 395 -20.51 -13.05 -4.16
N ILE A 396 -20.38 -14.06 -3.31
CA ILE A 396 -19.18 -14.90 -3.26
C ILE A 396 -18.95 -15.57 -4.61
N ALA A 397 -19.97 -16.20 -5.19
CA ALA A 397 -19.87 -16.87 -6.50
C ALA A 397 -19.42 -15.90 -7.61
N LYS A 398 -20.00 -14.69 -7.65
CA LYS A 398 -19.60 -13.62 -8.58
C LYS A 398 -18.15 -13.19 -8.41
N ILE A 399 -17.67 -13.07 -7.17
CA ILE A 399 -16.26 -12.74 -6.90
C ILE A 399 -15.34 -13.89 -7.30
N GLN A 400 -15.72 -15.14 -7.02
CA GLN A 400 -14.97 -16.33 -7.45
C GLN A 400 -14.88 -16.41 -8.98
N GLU A 401 -15.95 -16.07 -9.71
CA GLU A 401 -15.94 -15.98 -11.16
C GLU A 401 -14.97 -14.89 -11.65
N LEU A 402 -15.09 -13.66 -11.14
CA LEU A 402 -14.26 -12.53 -11.55
C LEU A 402 -12.76 -12.75 -11.26
N PHE A 403 -12.44 -13.41 -10.14
CA PHE A 403 -11.07 -13.67 -9.70
C PHE A 403 -10.61 -15.10 -9.96
N LYS A 404 -11.34 -15.90 -10.76
CA LYS A 404 -11.07 -17.32 -11.01
C LYS A 404 -9.62 -17.60 -11.36
N LEU A 405 -9.05 -16.82 -12.29
CA LEU A 405 -7.66 -16.95 -12.69
C LEU A 405 -6.66 -16.56 -11.59
N ASP A 406 -6.95 -15.57 -10.76
CA ASP A 406 -6.08 -15.23 -9.62
C ASP A 406 -6.04 -16.39 -8.60
N PHE A 407 -7.16 -17.07 -8.37
CA PHE A 407 -7.19 -18.25 -7.50
C PHE A 407 -6.38 -19.40 -8.09
N LEU A 408 -6.59 -19.70 -9.37
CA LEU A 408 -5.97 -20.84 -10.04
C LEU A 408 -4.47 -20.64 -10.28
N LEU A 409 -4.06 -19.51 -10.87
CA LEU A 409 -2.66 -19.21 -11.19
C LEU A 409 -1.79 -19.13 -9.94
N PHE A 410 -2.31 -18.53 -8.87
CA PHE A 410 -1.53 -18.28 -7.66
C PHE A 410 -1.80 -19.27 -6.52
N GLN A 411 -2.52 -20.37 -6.80
CA GLN A 411 -2.83 -21.44 -5.86
C GLN A 411 -3.44 -20.90 -4.55
N TYR A 412 -4.49 -20.10 -4.67
CA TYR A 412 -5.28 -19.64 -3.54
C TYR A 412 -6.57 -20.45 -3.42
N ASP A 413 -6.98 -20.72 -2.18
CA ASP A 413 -8.26 -21.37 -1.89
C ASP A 413 -9.44 -20.52 -2.38
N PHE A 414 -10.38 -21.18 -3.07
CA PHE A 414 -11.64 -20.57 -3.53
C PHE A 414 -12.60 -20.30 -2.38
N SER A 415 -12.48 -21.02 -1.27
CA SER A 415 -13.35 -20.88 -0.10
C SER A 415 -13.14 -19.52 0.56
N PRO A 416 -14.22 -18.81 0.92
CA PRO A 416 -14.08 -17.56 1.66
C PRO A 416 -13.42 -17.80 3.03
N PRO A 417 -12.75 -16.78 3.59
CA PRO A 417 -12.12 -16.85 4.90
C PRO A 417 -13.07 -17.35 6.00
N SER A 418 -12.74 -18.51 6.60
CA SER A 418 -13.43 -19.09 7.76
C SER A 418 -12.66 -18.99 9.08
#